data_AF-A0A7V2LRC2-F1
#
_entry.id   AF-A0A7V2LRC2-F1
#
_cell.length_a   1.000
_cell.length_b   1.000
_cell.length_c   1.000
_cell.angle_alpha   90.00
_cell.angle_beta   90.00
_cell.angle_gamma   90.00
#
_symmetry.space_group_name_H-M   'P 1'
#
loop_
_entity.id
_entity.type
_entity.pdbx_description
1 polymer ?
#
loop_
_entity_poly.entity_id
_entity_poly.type
_entity_poly.pdbx_seq_one_letter_code
_entity_poly.pdbx_strand_id
1 'polypeptide(L)'
;MLFYVFLLAAIVLIILAIVKIGSLAFQLTGMEPKMAMFQSLSAFTNTGFTTSAAEDVVRNRKRRVIATVLIIMGYIGIVGVIVTLVRSFAIEAGTWLPTLKRLVFVLLGLYALYFIFILTPPGRKLGKKFARYRQRQNKK
;
A
#
# COMPACT_ATOMS: atom_id res chain seq x y z
N MET A 1 -18.38 -18.35 -3.91
CA MET A 1 -18.88 -16.96 -3.82
C MET A 1 -18.22 -16.16 -2.70
N LEU A 2 -18.28 -16.59 -1.42
CA LEU A 2 -17.49 -16.01 -0.31
C LEU A 2 -15.98 -15.99 -0.60
N PHE A 3 -15.49 -16.99 -1.35
CA PHE A 3 -14.11 -17.06 -1.82
C PHE A 3 -13.60 -15.75 -2.45
N TYR A 4 -14.40 -15.08 -3.31
CA TYR A 4 -13.96 -13.84 -3.96
C TYR A 4 -13.85 -12.67 -2.98
N VAL A 5 -14.70 -12.64 -1.95
CA VAL A 5 -14.62 -11.62 -0.90
C VAL A 5 -13.36 -11.83 -0.04
N PHE A 6 -13.05 -13.07 0.33
CA PHE A 6 -11.80 -13.39 1.03
C PHE A 6 -10.57 -13.10 0.15
N LEU A 7 -10.64 -13.42 -1.14
CA LEU A 7 -9.59 -13.10 -2.11
C LEU A 7 -9.38 -11.59 -2.22
N LEU A 8 -10.45 -10.80 -2.25
CA LEU A 8 -10.37 -9.33 -2.25
C LEU A 8 -9.65 -8.84 -0.99
N ALA A 9 -10.03 -9.33 0.18
CA ALA A 9 -9.38 -8.96 1.44
C ALA A 9 -7.88 -9.33 1.44
N ALA A 10 -7.53 -10.51 0.91
CA ALA A 10 -6.14 -10.95 0.77
C ALA A 10 -5.35 -10.05 -0.20
N ILE A 11 -5.91 -9.70 -1.36
CA ILE A 11 -5.28 -8.79 -2.32
C ILE A 11 -5.05 -7.43 -1.68
N VAL A 12 -6.04 -6.88 -0.97
CA VAL A 12 -5.90 -5.59 -0.28
C VAL A 12 -4.81 -5.67 0.79
N LEU A 13 -4.75 -6.73 1.58
CA LEU A 13 -3.67 -6.94 2.56
C LEU A 13 -2.28 -6.98 1.91
N ILE A 14 -2.15 -7.68 0.78
CA ILE A 14 -0.89 -7.75 0.01
C ILE A 14 -0.50 -6.36 -0.51
N ILE A 15 -1.45 -5.60 -1.06
CA ILE A 15 -1.23 -4.22 -1.52
C ILE A 15 -0.69 -3.35 -0.37
N LEU A 16 -1.36 -3.39 0.79
CA LEU A 16 -0.93 -2.63 1.97
C LEU A 16 0.47 -3.04 2.45
N ALA A 17 0.79 -4.34 2.38
CA ALA A 17 2.12 -4.85 2.71
C ALA A 17 3.19 -4.35 1.72
N ILE A 18 2.93 -4.38 0.42
CA ILE A 18 3.83 -3.88 -0.63
C ILE A 18 4.14 -2.40 -0.39
N VAL A 19 3.12 -1.57 -0.14
CA VAL A 19 3.30 -0.14 0.16
C VAL A 19 4.16 0.06 1.42
N LYS A 20 3.95 -0.74 2.47
CA LYS A 20 4.78 -0.67 3.69
C LYS A 20 6.23 -1.05 3.39
N ILE A 21 6.46 -2.14 2.67
CA ILE A 21 7.80 -2.60 2.30
C ILE A 21 8.51 -1.55 1.45
N GLY A 22 7.82 -0.94 0.48
CA GLY A 22 8.33 0.17 -0.32
C GLY A 22 8.76 1.37 0.52
N SER A 23 7.96 1.74 1.53
CA SER A 23 8.29 2.80 2.48
C SER A 23 9.56 2.47 3.28
N LEU A 24 9.68 1.24 3.77
CA LEU A 24 10.90 0.79 4.45
C LEU A 24 12.11 0.84 3.51
N ALA A 25 11.97 0.41 2.26
CA ALA A 25 13.03 0.47 1.26
C ALA A 25 13.49 1.92 1.03
N PHE A 26 12.57 2.87 0.86
CA PHE A 26 12.92 4.30 0.77
C PHE A 26 13.63 4.81 2.03
N GLN A 27 13.20 4.42 3.23
CA GLN A 27 13.86 4.80 4.49
C GLN A 27 15.30 4.28 4.56
N LEU A 28 15.55 3.06 4.08
CA LEU A 28 16.89 2.47 4.01
C LEU A 28 17.82 3.28 3.09
N THR A 29 17.28 3.92 2.05
CA THR A 29 18.04 4.85 1.19
C THR A 29 18.27 6.24 1.78
N GLY A 30 17.82 6.51 3.01
CA GLY A 30 18.07 7.78 3.70
C GLY A 30 16.85 8.66 3.93
N MET A 31 15.71 8.37 3.31
CA MET A 31 14.53 9.24 3.34
C MET A 31 13.86 9.29 4.72
N GLU A 32 13.31 10.46 5.10
CA GLU A 32 12.52 10.59 6.32
C GLU A 32 11.30 9.64 6.28
N PRO A 33 10.94 8.94 7.37
CA PRO A 33 9.84 7.99 7.38
C PRO A 33 8.50 8.51 6.86
N LYS A 34 8.15 9.79 7.13
CA LYS A 34 6.92 10.40 6.63
C LYS A 34 6.95 10.55 5.11
N MET A 35 8.05 11.08 4.58
CA MET A 35 8.24 11.25 3.13
C MET A 35 8.31 9.90 2.42
N ALA A 36 9.01 8.92 3.00
CA ALA A 36 9.12 7.57 2.45
C ALA A 36 7.75 6.87 2.33
N MET A 37 6.89 7.04 3.33
CA MET A 37 5.53 6.51 3.29
C MET A 37 4.70 7.18 2.20
N PHE A 38 4.78 8.50 2.12
CA PHE A 38 4.07 9.27 1.09
C PHE A 38 4.54 8.91 -0.32
N GLN A 39 5.85 8.78 -0.53
CA GLN A 39 6.41 8.40 -1.83
C GLN A 39 6.05 6.96 -2.22
N SER A 40 6.07 6.03 -1.26
CA SER A 40 5.64 4.65 -1.51
C SER A 40 4.18 4.55 -1.91
N LEU A 41 3.30 5.27 -1.20
CA LEU A 41 1.88 5.39 -1.56
C LEU A 41 1.72 5.98 -2.95
N SER A 42 2.33 7.14 -3.21
CA SER A 42 2.20 7.86 -4.48
C SER A 42 2.70 7.07 -5.69
N ALA A 43 3.81 6.35 -5.52
CA ALA A 43 4.35 5.47 -6.56
C ALA A 43 3.42 4.28 -6.80
N PHE A 44 2.92 3.64 -5.74
CA PHE A 44 1.98 2.51 -5.88
C PHE A 44 0.65 2.93 -6.50
N THR A 45 0.11 4.09 -6.13
CA THR A 45 -1.18 4.59 -6.67
C THR A 45 -1.03 5.29 -8.02
N ASN A 46 0.19 5.46 -8.53
CA ASN A 46 0.48 6.16 -9.78
C ASN A 46 -0.04 7.62 -9.81
N THR A 47 -0.31 8.23 -8.67
CA THR A 47 -0.85 9.60 -8.63
C THR A 47 0.21 10.62 -9.02
N GLY A 48 1.47 10.37 -8.64
CA GLY A 48 2.58 11.31 -8.83
C GLY A 48 2.38 12.63 -8.08
N PHE A 49 3.47 13.28 -7.66
CA PHE A 49 3.41 14.63 -7.10
C PHE A 49 4.71 15.38 -7.40
N THR A 50 4.58 16.64 -7.82
CA THR A 50 5.73 17.54 -7.98
C THR A 50 6.19 18.04 -6.61
N THR A 51 7.15 17.32 -6.01
CA THR A 51 7.75 17.68 -4.73
C THR A 51 9.26 17.55 -4.84
N SER A 52 10.03 18.31 -4.05
CA SER A 52 11.49 18.16 -3.99
C SER A 52 11.91 16.74 -3.59
N ALA A 53 11.06 16.02 -2.84
CA ALA A 53 11.27 14.62 -2.52
C ALA A 53 11.09 13.69 -3.73
N ALA A 54 10.19 14.00 -4.66
CA ALA A 54 10.05 13.24 -5.91
C ALA A 54 11.29 13.44 -6.81
N GLU A 55 11.84 14.65 -6.87
CA GLU A 55 13.12 14.91 -7.56
C GLU A 55 14.27 14.08 -6.97
N ASP A 56 14.33 14.02 -5.63
CA ASP A 56 15.32 13.24 -4.88
C ASP A 56 15.17 11.72 -5.08
N VAL A 57 13.95 11.24 -5.36
CA VAL A 57 13.71 9.84 -5.79
C VAL A 57 14.31 9.58 -7.17
N VAL A 58 14.10 10.49 -8.14
CA VAL A 58 14.55 10.31 -9.53
C VAL A 58 16.07 10.44 -9.66
N ARG A 59 16.69 11.32 -8.87
CA ARG A 59 18.15 11.54 -8.83
C ARG A 59 18.92 10.34 -8.29
N ASN A 60 18.32 9.55 -7.39
CA ASN A 60 18.97 8.39 -6.78
C ASN A 60 18.58 7.08 -7.50
N ARG A 61 19.56 6.41 -8.12
CA ARG A 61 19.32 5.15 -8.87
C ARG A 61 18.58 4.08 -8.06
N LYS A 62 18.89 3.90 -6.77
CA LYS A 62 18.24 2.89 -5.92
C LYS A 62 16.77 3.23 -5.66
N ARG A 63 16.49 4.52 -5.40
CA ARG A 63 15.12 5.01 -5.15
C ARG A 63 14.25 4.91 -6.39
N ARG A 64 14.82 5.22 -7.56
CA ARG A 64 14.14 5.05 -8.85
C ARG A 64 13.72 3.60 -9.08
N VAL A 65 14.59 2.63 -8.80
CA VAL A 65 14.23 1.20 -8.92
C VAL A 65 13.08 0.83 -7.98
N ILE A 66 13.11 1.28 -6.72
CA ILE A 66 12.01 1.06 -5.77
C ILE A 66 10.71 1.64 -6.30
N ALA A 67 10.73 2.90 -6.76
CA ALA A 67 9.56 3.56 -7.32
C ALA A 67 9.01 2.82 -8.55
N THR A 68 9.87 2.40 -9.48
CA THR A 68 9.47 1.64 -10.68
C THR A 68 8.78 0.33 -10.32
N VAL A 69 9.30 -0.42 -9.35
CA VAL A 69 8.66 -1.68 -8.90
C VAL A 69 7.29 -1.40 -8.28
N LEU A 70 7.17 -0.35 -7.46
CA LEU A 70 5.89 0.02 -6.84
C LEU A 70 4.84 0.44 -7.87
N ILE A 71 5.24 1.19 -8.89
CA ILE A 71 4.39 1.60 -10.02
C ILE A 71 3.81 0.38 -10.75
N ILE A 72 4.67 -0.59 -11.10
CA ILE A 72 4.26 -1.82 -11.79
C ILE A 72 3.32 -2.66 -10.90
N MET A 73 3.68 -2.84 -9.63
CA MET A 73 2.85 -3.55 -8.65
C MET A 73 1.50 -2.87 -8.43
N GLY A 74 1.46 -1.54 -8.49
CA GLY A 74 0.24 -0.74 -8.41
C GLY A 74 -0.78 -1.11 -9.50
N TYR A 75 -0.32 -1.17 -10.74
CA TYR A 75 -1.16 -1.53 -11.89
C TYR A 75 -1.71 -2.95 -11.75
N ILE A 76 -0.85 -3.91 -11.39
CA ILE A 76 -1.24 -5.32 -11.16
C ILE A 76 -2.27 -5.42 -10.02
N GLY A 77 -2.05 -4.70 -8.93
CA GLY A 77 -2.93 -4.69 -7.76
C GLY A 77 -4.32 -4.15 -8.08
N ILE A 78 -4.41 -3.02 -8.78
CA ILE A 78 -5.68 -2.41 -9.19
C ILE A 78 -6.47 -3.36 -10.09
N VAL A 79 -5.82 -4.00 -11.07
CA VAL A 79 -6.47 -5.00 -11.94
C VAL A 79 -7.02 -6.16 -11.12
N GLY A 80 -6.24 -6.70 -10.17
CA GLY A 80 -6.67 -7.79 -9.29
C GLY A 80 -7.87 -7.42 -8.41
N VAL A 81 -7.90 -6.20 -7.88
CA VAL A 81 -9.04 -5.68 -7.10
C VAL A 81 -10.29 -5.56 -7.98
N ILE A 82 -10.19 -4.99 -9.17
CA ILE A 82 -11.32 -4.81 -10.10
C ILE A 82 -11.91 -6.17 -10.50
N VAL A 83 -11.07 -7.10 -10.95
CA VAL A 83 -11.51 -8.45 -11.37
C VAL A 83 -12.24 -9.15 -10.22
N THR A 84 -11.68 -9.07 -9.01
CA THR A 84 -12.25 -9.74 -7.84
C THR A 84 -13.55 -9.08 -7.38
N LEU A 85 -13.66 -7.75 -7.45
CA LEU A 85 -14.90 -7.03 -7.16
C LEU A 85 -16.00 -7.41 -8.14
N VAL A 86 -15.72 -7.39 -9.45
CA VAL A 86 -16.68 -7.79 -10.49
C VAL A 86 -17.17 -9.22 -10.25
N ARG A 87 -16.25 -10.14 -9.92
CA ARG A 87 -16.62 -11.53 -9.59
C ARG A 87 -17.41 -11.66 -8.27
N SER A 88 -17.16 -10.80 -7.29
CA SER A 88 -17.87 -10.81 -6.00
C SER A 88 -19.34 -10.36 -6.13
N PHE A 89 -19.63 -9.52 -7.13
CA PHE A 89 -20.97 -8.95 -7.38
C PHE A 89 -21.62 -9.49 -8.66
N ALA A 90 -21.05 -10.50 -9.31
CA ALA A 90 -21.70 -11.17 -10.44
C ALA A 90 -23.08 -11.67 -10.01
N ILE A 91 -24.11 -11.25 -10.76
CA ILE A 91 -25.52 -11.34 -10.38
C ILE A 91 -25.97 -12.81 -10.42
N GLU A 92 -26.47 -13.32 -9.30
CA GLU A 92 -27.38 -14.46 -9.28
C GLU A 92 -28.80 -13.89 -9.40
N ALA A 93 -29.54 -14.31 -10.42
CA ALA A 93 -30.83 -13.71 -10.77
C ALA A 93 -31.83 -13.79 -9.59
N GLY A 94 -32.41 -12.64 -9.22
CA GLY A 94 -33.74 -12.59 -8.57
C GLY A 94 -33.84 -12.04 -7.14
N THR A 95 -32.76 -11.73 -6.41
CA THR A 95 -32.89 -11.17 -5.03
C THR A 95 -31.88 -10.07 -4.70
N TRP A 96 -32.38 -8.93 -4.20
CA TRP A 96 -31.58 -7.73 -3.84
C TRP A 96 -30.97 -7.80 -2.43
N LEU A 97 -31.63 -8.51 -1.51
CA LEU A 97 -31.20 -8.69 -0.11
C LEU A 97 -29.79 -9.31 0.03
N PRO A 98 -29.43 -10.38 -0.69
CA PRO A 98 -28.08 -10.94 -0.66
C PRO A 98 -27.02 -9.96 -1.15
N THR A 99 -27.33 -9.17 -2.19
CA THR A 99 -26.40 -8.16 -2.74
C THR A 99 -26.13 -7.05 -1.73
N LEU A 100 -27.16 -6.58 -1.02
CA LEU A 100 -27.01 -5.56 0.01
C LEU A 100 -26.12 -6.06 1.17
N LYS A 101 -26.35 -7.29 1.64
CA LYS A 101 -25.52 -7.91 2.69
C LYS A 101 -24.06 -8.04 2.26
N ARG A 102 -23.79 -8.41 1.01
CA ARG A 102 -22.43 -8.49 0.44
C ARG A 102 -21.75 -7.13 0.43
N LEU A 103 -22.46 -6.09 -0.03
CA LEU A 103 -21.92 -4.73 -0.08
C LEU A 103 -21.52 -4.24 1.31
N VAL A 104 -22.41 -4.40 2.30
CA VAL A 104 -22.13 -4.02 3.70
C VAL A 104 -20.92 -4.78 4.24
N PHE A 105 -20.82 -6.09 3.99
CA PHE A 105 -19.70 -6.91 4.45
C PHE A 105 -18.37 -6.48 3.83
N VAL A 106 -18.34 -6.20 2.52
CA VAL A 106 -17.13 -5.70 1.83
C VAL A 106 -16.72 -4.35 2.40
N LEU A 107 -17.65 -3.41 2.59
CA LEU A 107 -17.35 -2.09 3.13
C LEU A 107 -16.81 -2.16 4.57
N LEU A 108 -17.42 -2.97 5.43
CA LEU A 108 -16.93 -3.20 6.79
C LEU A 108 -15.54 -3.85 6.80
N GLY A 109 -15.30 -4.83 5.92
CA GLY A 109 -13.99 -5.47 5.77
C GLY A 109 -12.92 -4.49 5.32
N LEU A 110 -13.20 -3.68 4.29
CA LEU A 110 -12.28 -2.63 3.84
C LEU A 110 -12.01 -1.58 4.92
N TYR A 111 -13.05 -1.18 5.66
CA TYR A 111 -12.91 -0.25 6.78
C TYR A 111 -12.03 -0.83 7.90
N ALA A 112 -12.22 -2.10 8.26
CA ALA A 112 -11.39 -2.78 9.24
C ALA A 112 -9.91 -2.87 8.77
N LEU A 113 -9.68 -3.20 7.50
CA LEU A 113 -8.33 -3.23 6.92
C LEU A 113 -7.66 -1.85 6.92
N TYR A 114 -8.41 -0.81 6.55
CA TYR A 114 -7.95 0.58 6.61
C TYR A 114 -7.63 1.00 8.05
N PHE A 115 -8.48 0.65 9.01
CA PHE A 115 -8.27 0.93 10.42
C PHE A 115 -7.01 0.24 10.95
N ILE A 116 -6.82 -1.05 10.66
CA ILE A 116 -5.60 -1.81 10.98
C ILE A 116 -4.37 -1.15 10.35
N PHE A 117 -4.48 -0.70 9.10
CA PHE A 117 -3.39 -0.04 8.39
C PHE A 117 -2.95 1.25 9.10
N ILE A 118 -3.90 2.09 9.53
CA ILE A 118 -3.65 3.32 10.29
C ILE A 118 -3.07 3.03 11.68
N LEU A 119 -3.68 2.09 12.41
CA LEU A 119 -3.30 1.72 13.77
C LEU A 119 -1.96 1.03 13.87
N THR A 120 -1.48 0.46 12.77
CA THR A 120 -0.16 -0.14 12.69
C THR A 120 0.79 0.83 11.97
N PRO A 121 1.13 2.01 12.54
CA PRO A 121 1.94 3.00 11.86
C PRO A 121 3.29 2.37 11.50
N PRO A 122 3.55 2.12 10.21
CA PRO A 122 4.80 1.53 9.77
C PRO A 122 5.85 2.63 9.85
N GLY A 123 6.75 2.54 10.83
CA GLY A 123 7.95 3.37 10.86
C GLY A 123 8.10 4.31 12.05
N ARG A 124 7.11 4.46 12.95
CA ARG A 124 7.30 5.29 14.15
C ARG A 124 8.35 4.73 15.11
N LYS A 125 8.36 3.42 15.35
CA LYS A 125 9.37 2.75 16.21
C LYS A 125 10.59 2.29 15.40
N LEU A 126 10.36 1.69 14.24
CA LEU A 126 11.43 1.10 13.43
C LEU A 126 12.29 2.17 12.73
N GLY A 127 11.68 3.21 12.17
CA GLY A 127 12.39 4.36 11.58
C GLY A 127 13.22 5.12 12.62
N LYS A 128 12.69 5.31 13.85
CA LYS A 128 13.47 5.88 14.97
C LYS A 128 14.65 5.00 15.38
N LYS A 129 14.50 3.67 15.36
CA LYS A 129 15.58 2.73 15.68
C LYS A 129 16.69 2.75 14.63
N PHE A 130 16.34 2.80 13.34
CA PHE A 130 17.31 2.93 12.25
C PHE A 130 17.97 4.32 12.18
N ALA A 131 17.23 5.40 12.47
CA ALA A 131 17.80 6.75 12.57
C ALA A 131 18.88 6.83 13.66
N ARG A 132 18.63 6.20 14.83
CA ARG A 132 19.62 6.07 15.91
C ARG A 132 20.83 5.21 15.49
N TYR A 133 20.64 4.18 14.68
CA TYR A 133 21.73 3.33 14.19
C TYR A 133 22.63 4.08 13.19
N ARG A 134 22.03 4.88 12.29
CA ARG A 134 22.77 5.72 11.33
C ARG A 134 23.55 6.83 12.03
N GLN A 135 22.97 7.48 13.05
CA GLN A 135 23.70 8.46 13.88
C GLN A 135 24.90 7.85 14.62
N ARG A 136 24.85 6.56 14.99
CA ARG A 136 25.98 5.86 15.60
C ARG A 136 27.07 5.48 14.59
N GLN A 137 26.70 5.18 13.34
CA GLN A 137 27.64 4.88 12.27
C GLN A 137 28.36 6.14 11.74
N ASN A 138 27.68 7.29 11.68
CA ASN A 138 28.27 8.57 11.26
C ASN A 138 29.13 9.27 12.35
N LYS A 139 29.19 8.71 13.57
CA LYS A 139 29.99 9.22 14.70
C LYS A 139 31.29 8.43 14.92
N LYS A 140 31.53 7.40 14.11
CA LYS A 140 32.83 6.73 13.98
C LYS A 140 33.51 7.23 12.72
#